data_AF-A0A9C6T1I2-F1
#
_entry.id   AF-A0A9C6T1I2-F1
#
_cell.length_a   1.000
_cell.length_b   1.000
_cell.length_c   1.000
_cell.angle_alpha   90.00
_cell.angle_beta   90.00
_cell.angle_gamma   90.00
#
_symmetry.space_group_name_H-M   'P 1'
#
loop_
_entity.id
_entity.type
_entity.pdbx_description
1 polymer ?
#
loop_
_entity_poly.entity_id
_entity_poly.type
_entity_poly.pdbx_seq_one_letter_code
_entity_poly.pdbx_strand_id
1 'polypeptide(L)'
;MFVLLTSVWPGGWAYAVGVASNLYIYCILGTLVENCNDDLIYEVYNISFYNLNARQQRQVLFMLCKAQSTDMIQVLGVMPLAVSTGLKVTKSIYSVAMMMINFVMKE
;
A
#
# COMPACT_ATOMS: atom_id res chain seq x y z
N MET A 1 21.98 -4.52 -1.20
CA MET A 1 21.81 -5.11 -2.53
C MET A 1 23.12 -5.68 -3.08
N PHE A 2 24.18 -4.88 -3.17
CA PHE A 2 25.52 -5.34 -3.58
C PHE A 2 26.14 -6.41 -2.66
N VAL A 3 25.92 -6.28 -1.34
CA VAL A 3 26.38 -7.25 -0.32
C VAL A 3 25.63 -8.60 -0.35
N LEU A 4 24.38 -8.62 -0.86
CA LEU A 4 23.59 -9.86 -1.01
C LEU A 4 24.07 -10.72 -2.19
N LEU A 5 24.63 -10.08 -3.22
CA LEU A 5 25.07 -10.74 -4.46
C LEU A 5 26.51 -11.25 -4.37
N THR A 6 27.37 -10.60 -3.57
CA THR A 6 28.81 -10.89 -3.49
C THR A 6 29.21 -11.78 -2.33
N SER A 7 28.32 -12.03 -1.36
CA SER A 7 28.56 -12.92 -0.23
C SER A 7 27.35 -13.82 -0.03
N VAL A 8 27.54 -15.15 -0.18
CA VAL A 8 26.53 -16.16 0.20
C VAL A 8 26.41 -16.14 1.73
N TRP A 9 25.69 -15.16 2.26
CA TRP A 9 25.43 -15.02 3.68
C TRP A 9 24.00 -15.49 3.95
N PRO A 10 23.80 -16.61 4.67
CA PRO A 10 22.47 -17.18 4.91
C PRO A 10 21.48 -16.18 5.55
N GLY A 11 21.98 -15.25 6.37
CA GLY A 11 21.17 -14.21 7.01
C GLY A 11 20.62 -13.16 6.05
N GLY A 12 21.27 -12.95 4.89
CA GLY A 12 20.83 -11.97 3.91
C GLY A 12 19.50 -12.36 3.25
N TRP A 13 19.36 -13.63 2.86
CA TRP A 13 18.11 -14.15 2.27
C TRP A 13 16.94 -14.08 3.26
N ALA A 14 17.18 -14.44 4.52
CA ALA A 14 16.16 -14.34 5.57
C ALA A 14 15.69 -12.89 5.78
N TYR A 15 16.62 -11.93 5.78
CA TYR A 15 16.29 -10.51 5.90
C TYR A 15 15.50 -9.99 4.69
N ALA A 16 15.89 -10.38 3.47
CA ALA A 16 15.19 -9.99 2.25
C ALA A 16 13.73 -10.48 2.23
N VAL A 17 13.51 -11.74 2.65
CA VAL A 17 12.16 -12.30 2.78
C VAL A 17 11.36 -11.57 3.86
N GLY A 18 11.97 -11.25 5.00
CA GLY A 18 11.34 -10.52 6.09
C GLY A 18 10.87 -9.12 5.67
N VAL A 19 11.72 -8.34 4.99
CA VAL A 19 11.33 -6.99 4.53
C VAL A 19 10.27 -7.06 3.43
N ALA A 20 10.36 -8.04 2.52
CA ALA A 20 9.35 -8.23 1.48
C ALA A 20 7.97 -8.59 2.07
N SER A 21 7.92 -9.50 3.05
CA SER A 21 6.63 -9.89 3.66
C SER A 21 5.98 -8.73 4.41
N ASN A 22 6.76 -7.94 5.15
CA ASN A 22 6.27 -6.73 5.81
C ASN A 22 5.70 -5.75 4.79
N LEU A 23 6.42 -5.47 3.70
CA LEU A 23 5.93 -4.60 2.62
C LEU A 23 4.58 -5.08 2.06
N TYR A 24 4.46 -6.37 1.75
CA TYR A 24 3.21 -6.94 1.23
C TYR A 24 2.06 -6.84 2.23
N ILE A 25 2.30 -7.12 3.51
CA ILE A 25 1.26 -7.03 4.55
C ILE A 25 0.72 -5.60 4.64
N TYR A 26 1.60 -4.60 4.67
CA TYR A 26 1.17 -3.20 4.73
C TYR A 26 0.44 -2.75 3.45
N CYS A 27 0.86 -3.20 2.27
CA CYS A 27 0.16 -2.91 1.02
C CYS A 27 -1.24 -3.54 0.96
N ILE A 28 -1.40 -4.78 1.44
CA ILE A 28 -2.70 -5.46 1.47
C ILE A 28 -3.64 -4.75 2.46
N LEU A 29 -3.13 -4.40 3.65
CA LEU A 29 -3.90 -3.65 4.64
C LEU A 29 -4.36 -2.29 4.10
N GLY A 30 -3.49 -1.56 3.41
CA GLY A 30 -3.84 -0.29 2.76
C GLY A 30 -4.99 -0.43 1.76
N THR A 31 -4.90 -1.44 0.87
CA THR A 31 -5.96 -1.70 -0.11
C THR A 31 -7.28 -2.17 0.51
N LEU A 32 -7.24 -2.97 1.59
CA LEU A 32 -8.46 -3.36 2.31
C LEU A 32 -9.17 -2.16 2.95
N VAL A 33 -8.42 -1.21 3.48
CA VAL A 33 -8.96 0.02 4.07
C VAL A 33 -9.60 0.91 2.98
N GLU A 34 -8.95 1.04 1.83
CA GLU A 34 -9.50 1.78 0.67
C GLU A 34 -10.83 1.18 0.19
N ASN A 35 -10.87 -0.14 -0.01
CA ASN A 35 -12.10 -0.82 -0.45
C ASN A 35 -13.23 -0.65 0.57
N CYS A 36 -12.93 -0.79 1.86
CA CYS A 36 -13.93 -0.60 2.91
C CYS A 36 -14.45 0.85 2.94
N ASN A 37 -13.60 1.83 2.66
CA ASN A 37 -14.01 3.22 2.58
C ASN A 37 -14.94 3.48 1.38
N ASP A 38 -14.67 2.89 0.21
CA ASP A 38 -15.55 2.98 -0.95
C ASP A 38 -16.93 2.33 -0.69
N ASP A 39 -16.94 1.16 -0.05
CA ASP A 39 -18.17 0.47 0.36
C ASP A 39 -18.98 1.31 1.36
N LEU A 40 -18.31 1.96 2.31
CA LEU A 40 -18.97 2.85 3.27
C LEU A 40 -19.59 4.08 2.60
N ILE A 41 -18.91 4.67 1.60
CA ILE A 41 -19.48 5.79 0.83
C ILE A 41 -20.76 5.32 0.12
N TYR A 42 -20.71 4.18 -0.55
CA TYR A 42 -21.86 3.62 -1.28
C TYR A 42 -23.05 3.36 -0.35
N GLU A 43 -22.80 2.70 0.79
CA GLU A 43 -23.86 2.39 1.76
C GLU A 43 -24.44 3.67 2.36
N VAL A 44 -23.60 4.66 2.70
CA VAL A 44 -24.06 5.95 3.22
C VAL A 44 -24.93 6.71 2.21
N TYR A 45 -24.63 6.62 0.91
CA TYR A 45 -25.49 7.17 -0.16
C TYR A 45 -26.85 6.45 -0.27
N ASN A 46 -26.92 5.16 0.07
CA ASN A 46 -28.14 4.35 -0.01
C ASN A 46 -29.11 4.56 1.18
N ILE A 47 -28.66 5.21 2.26
CA ILE A 47 -29.50 5.49 3.43
C ILE A 47 -30.49 6.62 3.11
N SER A 48 -31.74 6.48 3.60
CA SER A 48 -32.76 7.54 3.52
C SER A 48 -32.40 8.74 4.41
N PHE A 49 -31.51 9.61 3.91
CA PHE A 49 -30.98 10.79 4.61
C PHE A 49 -32.07 11.68 5.23
N TYR A 50 -33.25 11.74 4.60
CA TYR A 50 -34.40 12.53 5.04
C TYR A 50 -35.11 11.99 6.29
N ASN A 51 -34.94 10.70 6.63
CA ASN A 51 -35.52 10.10 7.83
C ASN A 51 -34.62 10.19 9.07
N LEU A 52 -33.38 10.68 8.92
CA LEU A 52 -32.44 10.80 10.04
C LEU A 52 -32.68 12.09 10.85
N ASN A 53 -32.48 12.01 12.16
CA ASN A 53 -32.52 13.18 13.03
C ASN A 53 -31.38 14.17 12.69
N ALA A 54 -31.58 15.47 12.92
CA ALA A 54 -30.62 16.52 12.57
C ALA A 54 -29.20 16.29 13.15
N ARG A 55 -29.10 15.62 14.31
CA ARG A 55 -27.81 15.26 14.92
C ARG A 55 -27.09 14.14 14.16
N GLN A 56 -27.83 13.16 13.65
CA GLN A 56 -27.29 12.02 12.89
C GLN A 56 -26.93 12.44 11.46
N GLN A 57 -27.75 13.29 10.83
CA GLN A 57 -27.42 13.88 9.52
C GLN A 57 -26.06 14.59 9.55
N ARG A 58 -25.77 15.33 10.62
CA ARG A 58 -24.49 16.04 10.78
C ARG A 58 -23.30 15.09 10.94
N GLN A 59 -23.50 13.93 11.59
CA GLN A 59 -22.48 12.89 11.72
C GLN A 59 -22.21 12.19 10.38
N VAL A 60 -23.27 11.85 9.64
CA VAL A 60 -23.17 11.25 8.30
C VAL A 60 -22.43 12.17 7.34
N LEU A 61 -22.73 13.47 7.36
CA LEU A 61 -22.08 14.48 6.51
C LEU A 61 -20.59 14.63 6.86
N PHE A 62 -20.24 14.55 8.16
CA PHE A 62 -18.85 14.52 8.61
C PHE A 62 -18.12 13.25 8.16
N MET A 63 -18.77 12.09 8.26
CA MET A 63 -18.23 10.81 7.78
C MET A 63 -17.99 10.82 6.27
N LEU A 64 -18.94 11.34 5.49
CA LEU A 64 -18.79 11.52 4.04
C LEU A 64 -17.65 12.48 3.68
N CYS A 65 -17.56 13.62 4.36
CA CYS A 65 -16.48 14.58 4.13
C CYS A 65 -15.10 13.96 4.42
N LYS A 66 -15.01 13.13 5.47
CA LYS A 66 -13.80 12.36 5.80
C LYS A 66 -13.51 11.24 4.80
N ALA A 67 -14.53 10.52 4.32
CA ALA A 67 -14.37 9.43 3.36
C ALA A 67 -14.00 9.92 1.96
N GLN A 68 -14.50 11.10 1.55
CA GLN A 68 -14.07 11.76 0.30
C GLN A 68 -12.64 12.32 0.39
N SER A 69 -12.22 12.69 1.60
CA SER A 69 -10.85 13.11 1.91
C SER A 69 -10.04 11.92 2.41
N THR A 70 -10.04 10.82 1.64
CA THR A 70 -9.17 9.69 1.95
C THR A 70 -7.74 10.16 1.68
N ASP A 71 -7.09 10.68 2.72
CA ASP A 71 -5.64 10.66 2.79
C ASP A 71 -5.26 9.18 2.74
N MET A 72 -5.02 8.73 1.51
CA MET A 72 -4.43 7.43 1.22
C MET A 72 -3.27 7.25 2.19
N ILE A 73 -3.09 6.06 2.75
CA ILE A 73 -1.94 5.81 3.62
C ILE A 73 -0.69 5.98 2.74
N GLN A 74 -0.12 7.18 2.78
CA GLN A 74 1.02 7.57 1.98
C GLN A 74 2.25 7.15 2.74
N VAL A 75 3.03 6.23 2.18
CA VAL A 75 4.39 6.04 2.66
C VAL A 75 5.19 7.26 2.24
N LEU A 76 5.68 7.98 3.25
CA LEU A 76 6.55 9.15 3.10
C LEU A 76 5.92 10.34 2.35
N GLY A 77 4.58 10.45 2.32
CA GLY A 77 3.87 11.58 1.69
C GLY A 77 3.96 11.66 0.16
N VAL A 78 4.56 10.66 -0.49
CA VAL A 78 4.89 10.69 -1.94
C VAL A 78 4.24 9.57 -2.75
N MET A 79 3.92 8.42 -2.13
CA MET A 79 3.38 7.29 -2.86
C MET A 79 2.30 6.56 -2.06
N PRO A 80 1.13 6.30 -2.67
CA PRO A 80 0.08 5.56 -2.00
C PRO A 80 0.49 4.10 -1.82
N LEU A 81 0.30 3.58 -0.60
CA LEU A 81 0.69 2.24 -0.21
C LEU A 81 -0.32 1.18 -0.72
N ALA A 82 -0.58 1.18 -2.03
CA ALA A 82 -1.42 0.19 -2.68
C ALA A 82 -0.59 -1.03 -3.13
N VAL A 83 -1.23 -2.19 -3.29
CA VAL A 83 -0.59 -3.40 -3.85
C VAL A 83 0.06 -3.14 -5.21
N SER A 84 -0.51 -2.22 -6.01
CA SER A 84 0.04 -1.77 -7.28
C SER A 84 1.41 -1.06 -7.14
N THR A 85 1.60 -0.29 -6.07
CA THR A 85 2.88 0.34 -5.71
C THR A 85 3.90 -0.70 -5.24
N GLY A 86 3.48 -1.64 -4.40
CA GLY A 86 4.35 -2.74 -3.94
C GLY A 86 4.95 -3.54 -5.10
N LEU A 87 4.15 -3.81 -6.14
CA LEU A 87 4.61 -4.47 -7.37
C LEU A 87 5.59 -3.61 -8.19
N LYS A 88 5.42 -2.28 -8.22
CA LYS A 88 6.39 -1.39 -8.88
C LYS A 88 7.73 -1.39 -8.16
N VAL A 89 7.71 -1.37 -6.83
CA VAL A 89 8.93 -1.40 -6.01
C VAL A 89 9.68 -2.72 -6.20
N THR A 90 9.01 -3.87 -6.14
CA THR A 90 9.66 -5.18 -6.36
C THR A 90 10.21 -5.33 -7.78
N LYS A 91 9.49 -4.84 -8.80
CA LYS A 91 10.01 -4.79 -10.18
C LYS A 91 11.26 -3.92 -10.31
N SER A 92 11.30 -2.77 -9.65
CA SER A 92 12.47 -1.89 -9.64
C SER A 92 13.67 -2.58 -8.99
N ILE A 93 13.46 -3.23 -7.83
CA ILE A 93 14.49 -4.03 -7.15
C ILE A 93 15.01 -5.13 -8.09
N TYR A 94 14.12 -5.90 -8.71
CA TYR A 94 14.52 -6.95 -9.65
C TYR A 94 15.31 -6.39 -10.85
N SER A 95 14.86 -5.28 -11.43
CA SER A 95 15.52 -4.62 -12.55
C SER A 95 16.95 -4.17 -12.21
N VAL A 96 17.14 -3.55 -11.04
CA VAL A 96 18.47 -3.15 -10.55
C VAL A 96 19.34 -4.38 -10.27
N ALA A 97 18.80 -5.43 -9.66
CA ALA A 97 19.53 -6.67 -9.41
C ALA A 97 20.00 -7.31 -10.73
N MET A 98 19.12 -7.43 -11.72
CA MET A 98 19.44 -7.97 -13.03
C MET A 98 20.46 -7.13 -13.78
N MET A 99 20.38 -5.80 -13.69
CA MET A 99 21.41 -4.92 -14.27
C MET A 99 22.77 -5.23 -13.65
N MET A 100 22.88 -5.31 -12.33
CA MET A 100 24.15 -5.64 -11.66
C MET A 100 24.67 -7.04 -12.03
N ILE A 101 23.80 -8.05 -12.12
CA ILE A 101 24.20 -9.40 -12.56
C ILE A 101 24.77 -9.38 -13.97
N ASN A 102 24.14 -8.65 -14.90
CA ASN A 102 24.62 -8.54 -16.27
C ASN A 102 25.98 -7.82 -16.37
N PHE A 103 26.27 -6.87 -15.47
CA PHE A 103 27.60 -6.24 -15.42
C PHE A 103 28.66 -7.20 -14.88
N VAL A 104 28.35 -7.98 -13.84
CA VAL A 104 29.29 -8.95 -13.24
C VAL A 104 29.58 -10.13 -14.16
N MET A 105 28.59 -10.60 -14.93
CA MET A 105 28.75 -11.72 -15.89
C MET A 105 29.48 -11.33 -17.19
N LYS A 106 29.72 -10.04 -17.41
CA LYS A 106 30.34 -9.51 -18.64
C LYS A 106 31.83 -9.20 -18.48
N GLU A 107 32.36 -9.34 -17.27
CA GLU A 107 33.81 -9.50 -16.98
C GLU A 107 34.16 -10.99 -16.92
#